data_AF-A0A7Y2PKH8-F1
#
_entry.id   AF-A0A7Y2PKH8-F1
#
_cell.length_a   1.000
_cell.length_b   1.000
_cell.length_c   1.000
_cell.angle_alpha   90.00
_cell.angle_beta   90.00
_cell.angle_gamma   90.00
#
_symmetry.space_group_name_H-M   'P 1'
#
loop_
_entity.id
_entity.type
_entity.pdbx_description
1 polymer ?
#
loop_
_entity_poly.entity_id
_entity_poly.type
_entity_poly.pdbx_seq_one_letter_code
_entity_poly.pdbx_strand_id
1 'polypeptide(L)'
;MNIIVLIKQSRSAFLLLVLLVFGQLLWLAPAQAHVAHVTAEFTPNQNNPNNRTFTNTSPITGVCGGAHRQWCIDNKIASIASGFSTADARKQGSGVVDHGRGSLYFGLPEQRSITVVSDTGETAELFLRITGFAFRYSQPDPNLFSSTRDLRGCRELYGNLNYSDSIFRILGRNDNGAGGRSSCAYEMLAATEFSFVGTDILYELETPEPLN
;
A
#
# COMPACT_ATOMS: atom_id res chain seq x y z
N MET A 1 47.63 19.49 14.23
CA MET A 1 47.17 20.89 14.15
C MET A 1 45.69 20.89 14.51
N ASN A 2 45.34 21.31 15.74
CA ASN A 2 43.97 21.26 16.24
C ASN A 2 43.31 22.62 16.02
N ILE A 3 42.27 22.67 15.20
CA ILE A 3 41.45 23.86 15.02
C ILE A 3 40.34 23.81 16.08
N ILE A 4 40.44 24.69 17.08
CA ILE A 4 39.35 24.95 18.03
C ILE A 4 38.52 26.08 17.43
N VAL A 5 37.31 25.77 16.97
CA VAL A 5 36.36 26.76 16.47
C VAL A 5 35.58 27.34 17.65
N LEU A 6 35.88 28.57 18.03
CA LEU A 6 35.08 29.34 18.98
C LEU A 6 33.91 30.00 18.25
N ILE A 7 32.73 29.38 18.30
CA ILE A 7 31.50 29.97 17.78
C ILE A 7 31.01 31.01 18.79
N LYS A 8 31.08 32.29 18.44
CA LYS A 8 30.52 33.39 19.23
C LYS A 8 28.99 33.25 19.24
N GLN A 9 28.43 32.74 20.34
CA GLN A 9 26.98 32.61 20.52
C GLN A 9 26.33 34.00 20.55
N SER A 10 25.80 34.43 19.41
CA SER A 10 24.92 35.59 19.32
C SER A 10 23.53 35.19 19.80
N ARG A 11 22.98 35.91 20.80
CA ARG A 11 21.60 35.70 21.29
C ARG A 11 20.58 35.77 20.15
N SER A 12 20.83 36.62 19.15
CA SER A 12 20.00 36.75 17.96
C SER A 12 20.06 35.52 17.06
N ALA A 13 21.23 34.87 16.93
CA ALA A 13 21.38 33.65 16.15
C ALA A 13 20.68 32.45 16.82
N PHE A 14 20.71 32.39 18.17
CA PHE A 14 19.98 31.39 18.92
C PHE A 14 18.46 31.58 18.80
N LEU A 15 17.97 32.82 18.90
CA LEU A 15 16.55 33.11 18.74
C LEU A 15 16.03 32.77 17.34
N LEU A 16 16.83 33.05 16.31
CA LEU A 16 16.50 32.76 14.91
C LEU A 16 16.51 31.26 14.62
N LEU A 17 17.44 30.50 15.23
CA LEU A 17 17.44 29.04 15.18
C LEU A 17 16.19 28.45 15.86
N VAL A 18 15.83 28.96 17.05
CA VAL A 18 14.63 28.51 17.77
C VAL A 18 13.36 28.79 16.97
N LEU A 19 13.25 29.96 16.33
CA LEU A 19 12.12 30.30 15.47
C LEU A 19 12.04 29.43 14.20
N LEU A 20 13.17 29.10 13.58
CA LEU A 20 13.20 28.19 12.43
C LEU A 20 12.79 26.77 12.81
N VAL A 21 13.27 26.26 13.96
CA VAL A 21 12.91 24.92 14.46
C VAL A 21 11.43 24.86 14.87
N PHE A 22 10.92 25.86 15.59
CA PHE A 22 9.50 25.94 15.94
C PHE A 22 8.60 26.15 14.71
N GLY A 23 9.06 26.93 13.72
CA GLY A 23 8.37 27.09 12.44
C GLY A 23 8.24 25.77 11.67
N GLN A 24 9.29 24.94 11.69
CA GLN A 24 9.26 23.61 11.08
C GLN A 24 8.37 22.62 11.84
N LEU A 25 8.33 22.70 13.17
CA LEU A 25 7.47 21.83 13.99
C LEU A 25 5.97 22.13 13.81
N LEU A 26 5.60 23.39 13.53
CA LEU A 26 4.21 23.80 13.29
C LEU A 26 3.67 23.35 11.92
N TRP A 27 4.53 22.89 11.01
CA TRP A 27 4.15 22.46 9.65
C TRP A 27 4.12 20.93 9.49
N LEU A 28 4.39 20.18 10.56
CA LEU A 28 4.20 18.73 10.59
C LEU A 28 2.70 18.46 10.69
N ALA A 29 2.01 18.41 9.54
CA ALA A 29 0.65 17.90 9.48
C ALA A 29 0.59 16.51 10.15
N PRO A 30 -0.41 16.21 10.99
CA PRO A 30 -0.51 14.90 11.62
C PRO A 30 -0.64 13.84 10.53
N ALA A 31 0.26 12.86 10.53
CA ALA A 31 0.14 11.69 9.68
C ALA A 31 -1.14 10.94 10.08
N GLN A 32 -2.13 10.90 9.19
CA GLN A 32 -3.31 10.09 9.42
C GLN A 32 -2.94 8.63 9.19
N ALA A 33 -3.07 7.83 10.24
CA ALA A 33 -2.84 6.39 10.19
C ALA A 33 -4.19 5.68 10.19
N HIS A 34 -4.44 4.89 9.15
CA HIS A 34 -5.55 3.96 9.14
C HIS A 34 -5.10 2.63 9.72
N VAL A 35 -5.86 2.09 10.69
CA VAL A 35 -5.61 0.77 11.27
C VAL A 35 -6.61 -0.21 10.67
N ALA A 36 -6.08 -1.23 10.01
CA ALA A 36 -6.86 -2.36 9.54
C ALA A 36 -6.47 -3.62 10.30
N HIS A 37 -7.48 -4.38 10.74
CA HIS A 37 -7.28 -5.60 11.49
C HIS A 37 -7.20 -6.80 10.55
N VAL A 38 -6.06 -7.50 10.59
CA VAL A 38 -5.87 -8.80 9.95
C VAL A 38 -5.92 -9.86 11.04
N THR A 39 -6.83 -10.82 10.91
CA THR A 39 -6.95 -11.95 11.83
C THR A 39 -6.68 -13.26 11.11
N ALA A 40 -6.02 -14.16 11.81
CA ALA A 40 -5.72 -15.49 11.33
C ALA A 40 -5.79 -16.47 12.50
N GLU A 41 -6.11 -17.70 12.20
CA GLU A 41 -6.25 -18.76 13.19
C GLU A 41 -5.45 -19.98 12.77
N PHE A 42 -4.77 -20.59 13.75
CA PHE A 42 -4.11 -21.87 13.60
C PHE A 42 -4.75 -22.88 14.55
N THR A 43 -5.66 -23.69 14.02
CA THR A 43 -6.40 -24.68 14.82
C THR A 43 -6.37 -26.04 14.11
N PRO A 44 -5.35 -26.88 14.40
CA PRO A 44 -5.44 -28.31 14.15
C PRO A 44 -6.65 -28.87 14.92
N ASN A 45 -7.46 -29.71 14.27
CA ASN A 45 -8.62 -30.33 14.91
C ASN A 45 -8.65 -31.83 14.62
N GLN A 46 -9.51 -32.59 15.30
CA GLN A 46 -9.57 -34.05 15.16
C GLN A 46 -9.83 -34.51 13.71
N ASN A 47 -10.54 -33.71 12.91
CA ASN A 47 -10.85 -34.02 11.51
C ASN A 47 -9.71 -33.62 10.55
N ASN A 48 -8.83 -32.71 10.97
CA ASN A 48 -7.64 -32.29 10.24
C ASN A 48 -6.48 -32.00 11.20
N PRO A 49 -5.89 -33.05 11.82
CA PRO A 49 -4.79 -32.88 12.77
C PRO A 49 -3.50 -32.43 12.07
N ASN A 50 -3.45 -32.58 10.73
CA ASN A 50 -2.33 -32.16 9.89
C ASN A 50 -2.51 -30.74 9.34
N ASN A 51 -3.43 -29.93 9.88
CA ASN A 51 -3.49 -28.51 9.51
C ASN A 51 -2.24 -27.81 10.07
N ARG A 52 -1.33 -27.44 9.19
CA ARG A 52 -0.04 -26.82 9.54
C ARG A 52 0.06 -25.36 9.07
N THR A 53 -1.08 -24.75 8.74
CA THR A 53 -1.15 -23.43 8.11
C THR A 53 -2.13 -22.52 8.85
N PHE A 54 -1.81 -21.23 8.90
CA PHE A 54 -2.76 -20.23 9.36
C PHE A 54 -3.89 -20.06 8.35
N THR A 55 -5.13 -20.10 8.84
CA THR A 55 -6.32 -19.76 8.07
C THR A 55 -6.62 -18.28 8.26
N ASN A 56 -6.72 -17.53 7.16
CA ASN A 56 -7.13 -16.13 7.22
C ASN A 56 -8.61 -16.05 7.63
N THR A 57 -8.88 -15.40 8.77
CA THR A 57 -10.24 -15.20 9.33
C THR A 57 -10.66 -13.73 9.28
N SER A 58 -9.85 -12.88 8.65
CA SER A 58 -10.09 -11.44 8.59
C SER A 58 -11.45 -11.12 7.98
N PRO A 59 -12.18 -10.10 8.48
CA PRO A 59 -13.34 -9.59 7.80
C PRO A 59 -13.00 -9.18 6.36
N ILE A 60 -13.83 -9.62 5.42
CA ILE A 60 -13.63 -9.29 4.00
C ILE A 60 -14.02 -7.83 3.80
N THR A 61 -13.04 -6.98 3.43
CA THR A 61 -13.22 -5.54 3.21
C THR A 61 -12.55 -5.10 1.90
N GLY A 62 -12.61 -3.81 1.58
CA GLY A 62 -12.05 -3.26 0.34
C GLY A 62 -12.72 -3.82 -0.91
N VAL A 63 -11.95 -4.03 -1.98
CA VAL A 63 -12.45 -4.51 -3.28
C VAL A 63 -13.22 -5.84 -3.18
N CYS A 64 -12.79 -6.77 -2.34
CA CYS A 64 -13.45 -8.05 -2.13
C CYS A 64 -14.70 -7.97 -1.22
N GLY A 65 -14.92 -6.84 -0.55
CA GLY A 65 -16.11 -6.58 0.27
C GLY A 65 -17.34 -6.16 -0.53
N GLY A 66 -17.16 -5.74 -1.80
CA GLY A 66 -18.23 -5.20 -2.64
C GLY A 66 -18.53 -6.04 -3.89
N ALA A 67 -18.68 -5.36 -5.02
CA ALA A 67 -19.10 -5.95 -6.30
C ALA A 67 -18.14 -7.04 -6.84
N HIS A 68 -16.88 -7.08 -6.39
CA HIS A 68 -15.87 -8.02 -6.87
C HIS A 68 -15.67 -9.23 -5.93
N ARG A 69 -16.56 -9.42 -4.94
CA ARG A 69 -16.47 -10.52 -3.97
C ARG A 69 -16.32 -11.89 -4.63
N GLN A 70 -17.16 -12.21 -5.61
CA GLN A 70 -17.11 -13.52 -6.27
C GLN A 70 -15.78 -13.73 -7.01
N TRP A 71 -15.32 -12.71 -7.75
CA TRP A 71 -14.03 -12.77 -8.43
C TRP A 71 -12.88 -13.00 -7.45
N CYS A 72 -12.90 -12.35 -6.28
CA CYS A 72 -11.91 -12.59 -5.24
C CYS A 72 -11.94 -14.04 -4.70
N ILE A 73 -13.14 -14.60 -4.48
CA ILE A 73 -13.30 -15.99 -4.04
C ILE A 73 -12.72 -16.94 -5.09
N ASP A 74 -13.08 -16.75 -6.36
CA ASP A 74 -12.64 -17.61 -7.46
C ASP A 74 -11.11 -17.56 -7.67
N ASN A 75 -10.48 -16.41 -7.34
CA ASN A 75 -9.04 -16.20 -7.47
C ASN A 75 -8.28 -16.33 -6.15
N LYS A 76 -8.94 -16.70 -5.04
CA LYS A 76 -8.35 -16.81 -3.69
C LYS A 76 -7.63 -15.53 -3.22
N ILE A 77 -8.21 -14.37 -3.51
CA ILE A 77 -7.65 -13.05 -3.16
C ILE A 77 -8.33 -12.53 -1.89
N ALA A 78 -7.51 -12.09 -0.93
CA ALA A 78 -7.95 -11.32 0.21
C ALA A 78 -7.62 -9.83 0.01
N SER A 79 -8.51 -8.94 0.46
CA SER A 79 -8.27 -7.50 0.43
C SER A 79 -8.70 -6.80 1.70
N ILE A 80 -8.08 -5.64 1.92
CA ILE A 80 -8.38 -4.72 3.01
C ILE A 80 -8.58 -3.32 2.43
N ALA A 81 -9.61 -2.62 2.90
CA ALA A 81 -9.79 -1.21 2.60
C ALA A 81 -8.67 -0.40 3.25
N SER A 82 -7.95 0.43 2.49
CA SER A 82 -6.85 1.23 3.07
C SER A 82 -7.36 2.44 3.85
N GLY A 83 -8.66 2.74 3.77
CA GLY A 83 -9.28 3.90 4.41
C GLY A 83 -8.99 5.25 3.75
N PHE A 84 -8.31 5.28 2.59
CA PHE A 84 -8.07 6.52 1.83
C PHE A 84 -9.31 6.87 1.00
N SER A 85 -9.80 8.11 1.13
CA SER A 85 -10.99 8.62 0.45
C SER A 85 -10.66 9.63 -0.69
N THR A 86 -11.64 9.87 -1.56
CA THR A 86 -11.61 10.88 -2.65
C THR A 86 -11.20 12.27 -2.22
N ALA A 87 -11.52 12.68 -1.00
CA ALA A 87 -11.23 14.02 -0.51
C ALA A 87 -9.74 14.19 -0.19
N ASP A 88 -9.06 13.10 0.16
CA ASP A 88 -7.71 13.13 0.77
C ASP A 88 -6.61 12.69 -0.20
N ALA A 89 -6.98 11.98 -1.28
CA ALA A 89 -6.03 11.40 -2.22
C ALA A 89 -6.22 11.98 -3.63
N ARG A 90 -5.62 13.16 -3.85
CA ARG A 90 -5.48 13.76 -5.18
C ARG A 90 -4.05 13.60 -5.67
N LYS A 91 -3.90 13.33 -6.96
CA LYS A 91 -2.60 13.25 -7.60
C LYS A 91 -2.61 14.03 -8.89
N GLN A 92 -1.67 14.95 -9.02
CA GLN A 92 -1.38 15.60 -10.28
C GLN A 92 -0.25 14.85 -10.99
N GLY A 93 -0.47 14.49 -12.25
CA GLY A 93 0.57 13.95 -13.11
C GLY A 93 1.48 15.04 -13.64
N SER A 94 2.61 14.64 -14.22
CA SER A 94 3.51 15.57 -14.93
C SER A 94 3.15 15.74 -16.41
N GLY A 95 2.38 14.82 -16.99
CA GLY A 95 2.05 14.78 -18.42
C GLY A 95 3.22 14.49 -19.36
N VAL A 96 4.45 14.38 -18.85
CA VAL A 96 5.68 14.26 -19.67
C VAL A 96 6.67 13.20 -19.16
N VAL A 97 6.50 12.70 -17.93
CA VAL A 97 7.36 11.66 -17.37
C VAL A 97 6.69 10.31 -17.52
N ASP A 98 7.36 9.44 -18.26
CA ASP A 98 6.95 8.04 -18.42
C ASP A 98 7.43 7.22 -17.22
N HIS A 99 6.47 6.58 -16.53
CA HIS A 99 6.67 5.76 -15.34
C HIS A 99 7.31 6.52 -14.14
N GLY A 100 7.20 5.95 -12.95
CA GLY A 100 7.74 6.56 -11.73
C GLY A 100 6.82 7.61 -11.11
N ARG A 101 7.34 8.40 -10.17
CA ARG A 101 6.52 9.24 -9.26
C ARG A 101 5.66 10.31 -9.97
N GLY A 102 6.06 10.72 -11.19
CA GLY A 102 5.32 11.67 -12.02
C GLY A 102 4.11 11.06 -12.76
N SER A 103 3.97 9.74 -12.76
CA SER A 103 2.82 8.97 -13.25
C SER A 103 2.05 8.32 -12.09
N LEU A 104 1.04 7.49 -12.37
CA LEU A 104 0.42 6.65 -11.33
C LEU A 104 1.45 5.63 -10.83
N TYR A 105 1.95 5.88 -9.62
CA TYR A 105 3.05 5.14 -9.00
C TYR A 105 2.66 4.66 -7.62
N PHE A 106 2.90 3.38 -7.36
CA PHE A 106 2.62 2.73 -6.09
C PHE A 106 3.90 2.09 -5.59
N GLY A 107 4.43 2.61 -4.49
CA GLY A 107 5.54 1.97 -3.78
C GLY A 107 4.97 0.88 -2.87
N LEU A 108 5.48 -0.34 -3.00
CA LEU A 108 5.00 -1.48 -2.24
C LEU A 108 6.11 -1.96 -1.30
N PRO A 109 5.79 -2.20 -0.01
CA PRO A 109 6.78 -2.62 0.96
C PRO A 109 7.25 -4.05 0.69
N GLU A 110 8.33 -4.43 1.36
CA GLU A 110 8.71 -5.83 1.51
C GLU A 110 7.73 -6.57 2.43
N GLN A 111 7.70 -7.90 2.34
CA GLN A 111 6.94 -8.73 3.27
C GLN A 111 7.34 -8.49 4.73
N ARG A 112 6.41 -8.74 5.65
CA ARG A 112 6.63 -8.60 7.09
C ARG A 112 6.64 -9.97 7.75
N SER A 113 7.68 -10.26 8.53
CA SER A 113 7.68 -11.40 9.46
C SER A 113 7.01 -11.00 10.76
N ILE A 114 6.10 -11.85 11.21
CA ILE A 114 5.33 -11.71 12.44
C ILE A 114 5.57 -12.97 13.25
N THR A 115 6.16 -12.82 14.44
CA THR A 115 6.24 -13.90 15.42
C THR A 115 4.91 -14.01 16.15
N VAL A 116 4.23 -15.14 15.97
CA VAL A 116 3.00 -15.49 16.68
C VAL A 116 3.40 -16.30 17.91
N VAL A 117 2.76 -16.02 19.05
CA VAL A 117 2.99 -16.73 20.32
C VAL A 117 1.66 -17.32 20.78
N SER A 118 1.62 -18.62 21.06
CA SER A 118 0.45 -19.29 21.60
C SER A 118 0.28 -19.03 23.10
N ASP A 119 -0.88 -19.40 23.65
CA ASP A 119 -1.13 -19.34 25.09
C ASP A 119 -0.20 -20.27 25.90
N THR A 120 0.36 -21.30 25.27
CA THR A 120 1.34 -22.23 25.87
C THR A 120 2.78 -21.73 25.75
N GLY A 121 3.01 -20.60 25.05
CA GLY A 121 4.33 -20.01 24.84
C GLY A 121 5.07 -20.56 23.61
N GLU A 122 4.43 -21.37 22.78
CA GLU A 122 5.00 -21.83 21.51
C GLU A 122 5.03 -20.69 20.50
N THR A 123 6.09 -20.62 19.70
CA THR A 123 6.30 -19.55 18.73
C THR A 123 6.23 -20.07 17.30
N ALA A 124 5.60 -19.30 16.43
CA ALA A 124 5.46 -19.56 15.00
C ALA A 124 5.82 -18.32 14.19
N GLU A 125 6.34 -18.48 12.97
CA GLU A 125 6.46 -17.37 12.02
C GLU A 125 5.27 -17.31 11.07
N LEU A 126 4.78 -16.08 10.85
CA LEU A 126 3.74 -15.75 9.89
C LEU A 126 4.24 -14.61 9.02
N PHE A 127 4.19 -14.79 7.70
CA PHE A 127 4.52 -13.75 6.74
C PHE A 127 3.26 -13.05 6.26
N LEU A 128 3.19 -11.74 6.48
CA LEU A 128 2.22 -10.87 5.83
C LEU A 128 2.83 -10.29 4.56
N ARG A 129 2.21 -10.59 3.42
CA ARG A 129 2.63 -10.11 2.11
C ARG A 129 1.58 -9.19 1.53
N ILE A 130 1.99 -7.99 1.11
CA ILE A 130 1.17 -7.19 0.21
C ILE A 130 1.38 -7.76 -1.19
N THR A 131 0.37 -8.43 -1.73
CA THR A 131 0.41 -9.12 -3.03
C THR A 131 0.01 -8.20 -4.18
N GLY A 132 -0.65 -7.08 -3.87
CA GLY A 132 -1.15 -6.16 -4.87
C GLY A 132 -1.91 -4.98 -4.27
N PHE A 133 -2.57 -4.23 -5.14
CA PHE A 133 -3.46 -3.15 -4.75
C PHE A 133 -4.57 -2.97 -5.77
N ALA A 134 -5.75 -2.55 -5.33
CA ALA A 134 -6.83 -2.14 -6.20
C ALA A 134 -7.05 -0.64 -6.04
N PHE A 135 -7.43 0.02 -7.12
CA PHE A 135 -7.76 1.44 -7.07
C PHE A 135 -8.84 1.77 -8.08
N ARG A 136 -9.61 2.80 -7.74
CA ARG A 136 -10.46 3.53 -8.66
C ARG A 136 -9.98 4.96 -8.68
N TYR A 137 -9.81 5.54 -9.87
CA TYR A 137 -9.67 6.99 -10.00
C TYR A 137 -10.71 7.54 -10.96
N SER A 138 -11.06 8.80 -10.76
CA SER A 138 -11.84 9.58 -11.71
C SER A 138 -11.03 10.76 -12.22
N GLN A 139 -11.25 11.12 -13.50
CA GLN A 139 -10.68 12.32 -14.09
C GLN A 139 -11.80 13.31 -14.45
N PRO A 140 -11.63 14.61 -14.13
CA PRO A 140 -12.66 15.61 -14.42
C PRO A 140 -12.69 16.06 -15.88
N ASP A 141 -11.58 15.92 -16.62
CA ASP A 141 -11.45 16.39 -18.00
C ASP A 141 -11.41 15.22 -18.99
N PRO A 142 -12.43 15.05 -19.86
CA PRO A 142 -12.45 13.98 -20.86
C PRO A 142 -11.47 14.20 -22.02
N ASN A 143 -10.88 15.39 -22.16
CA ASN A 143 -9.97 15.75 -23.25
C ASN A 143 -8.49 15.61 -22.87
N LEU A 144 -8.19 15.35 -21.59
CA LEU A 144 -6.84 15.03 -21.13
C LEU A 144 -6.72 13.52 -20.99
N PHE A 145 -5.66 12.95 -21.56
CA PHE A 145 -5.48 11.50 -21.61
C PHE A 145 -4.32 11.09 -20.71
N SER A 146 -4.60 10.24 -19.74
CA SER A 146 -3.58 9.41 -19.10
C SER A 146 -3.42 8.13 -19.89
N SER A 147 -2.20 7.63 -19.99
CA SER A 147 -1.97 6.30 -20.56
C SER A 147 -1.80 5.28 -19.44
N THR A 148 -2.76 4.38 -19.36
CA THR A 148 -2.71 3.17 -18.53
C THR A 148 -2.38 1.92 -19.36
N ARG A 149 -1.83 2.10 -20.57
CA ARG A 149 -1.57 1.01 -21.51
C ARG A 149 -0.33 0.18 -21.15
N ASP A 150 0.75 0.85 -20.74
CA ASP A 150 1.95 0.18 -20.24
C ASP A 150 1.99 0.24 -18.70
N LEU A 151 2.13 -0.92 -18.07
CA LEU A 151 2.28 -1.10 -16.63
C LEU A 151 3.61 -1.80 -16.35
N ARG A 152 4.47 -1.15 -15.54
CA ARG A 152 5.77 -1.70 -15.14
C ARG A 152 5.79 -2.14 -13.69
N GLY A 153 6.56 -3.21 -13.44
CA GLY A 153 6.80 -3.78 -12.11
C GLY A 153 5.71 -4.69 -11.57
N CYS A 154 4.51 -4.64 -12.17
CA CYS A 154 3.32 -5.36 -11.73
C CYS A 154 2.52 -5.86 -12.95
N ARG A 155 1.45 -6.60 -12.69
CA ARG A 155 0.50 -7.07 -13.72
C ARG A 155 -0.91 -6.65 -13.38
N GLU A 156 -1.72 -6.42 -14.40
CA GLU A 156 -3.16 -6.22 -14.24
C GLU A 156 -3.85 -7.58 -14.04
N LEU A 157 -4.65 -7.70 -12.98
CA LEU A 157 -5.44 -8.90 -12.68
C LEU A 157 -6.89 -8.76 -13.12
N TYR A 158 -7.42 -7.53 -13.00
CA TYR A 158 -8.78 -7.20 -13.35
C TYR A 158 -8.89 -5.70 -13.60
N GLY A 159 -9.76 -5.30 -14.51
CA GLY A 159 -9.99 -3.90 -14.82
C GLY A 159 -11.30 -3.69 -15.57
N ASN A 160 -11.79 -2.45 -15.55
CA ASN A 160 -12.81 -2.01 -16.49
C ASN A 160 -12.16 -1.52 -17.81
N LEU A 161 -12.97 -0.96 -18.70
CA LEU A 161 -12.50 -0.44 -19.99
C LEU A 161 -11.37 0.59 -19.83
N ASN A 162 -10.51 0.66 -20.84
CA ASN A 162 -9.39 1.62 -20.90
C ASN A 162 -9.84 3.07 -21.17
N TYR A 163 -11.12 3.30 -21.48
CA TYR A 163 -11.68 4.61 -21.80
C TYR A 163 -12.96 4.81 -20.98
N SER A 164 -12.79 5.34 -19.78
CA SER A 164 -13.87 5.68 -18.85
C SER A 164 -13.40 6.89 -18.04
N ASP A 165 -14.31 7.79 -17.70
CA ASP A 165 -14.08 8.88 -16.76
C ASP A 165 -13.75 8.36 -15.35
N SER A 166 -14.08 7.09 -15.08
CA SER A 166 -13.76 6.33 -13.89
C SER A 166 -13.02 5.04 -14.27
N ILE A 167 -11.72 4.97 -13.99
CA ILE A 167 -10.89 3.79 -14.26
C ILE A 167 -10.73 3.01 -12.97
N PHE A 168 -11.01 1.71 -13.04
CA PHE A 168 -10.87 0.76 -11.95
C PHE A 168 -9.90 -0.35 -12.34
N ARG A 169 -8.94 -0.64 -11.46
CA ARG A 169 -7.91 -1.65 -11.69
C ARG A 169 -7.62 -2.42 -10.40
N ILE A 170 -7.35 -3.71 -10.56
CA ILE A 170 -6.78 -4.59 -9.55
C ILE A 170 -5.43 -5.04 -10.09
N LEU A 171 -4.35 -4.66 -9.40
CA LEU A 171 -2.99 -5.01 -9.79
C LEU A 171 -2.40 -6.02 -8.83
N GLY A 172 -1.65 -6.96 -9.39
CA GLY A 172 -0.85 -7.92 -8.66
C GLY A 172 0.64 -7.64 -8.84
N ARG A 173 1.43 -7.80 -7.79
CA ARG A 173 2.89 -7.80 -7.88
C ARG A 173 3.35 -9.05 -8.62
N ASN A 174 4.35 -8.90 -9.48
CA ASN A 174 4.91 -10.02 -10.25
C ASN A 174 5.53 -11.12 -9.36
N ASP A 175 6.03 -10.75 -8.18
CA ASP A 175 6.61 -11.65 -7.18
C ASP A 175 5.60 -12.11 -6.12
N ASN A 176 4.31 -11.80 -6.30
CA ASN A 176 3.25 -12.05 -5.31
C ASN A 176 3.60 -11.55 -3.89
N GLY A 177 4.40 -10.49 -3.76
CA GLY A 177 4.79 -9.93 -2.46
C GLY A 177 5.90 -10.68 -1.73
N ALA A 178 6.46 -11.76 -2.29
CA ALA A 178 7.54 -12.53 -1.68
C ALA A 178 8.92 -11.86 -1.79
N GLY A 179 9.11 -10.97 -2.77
CA GLY A 179 10.35 -10.23 -2.94
C GLY A 179 10.49 -9.05 -1.98
N GLY A 180 11.56 -8.27 -2.18
CA GLY A 180 11.81 -7.05 -1.43
C GLY A 180 10.84 -5.92 -1.78
N ARG A 181 11.24 -4.68 -1.48
CA ARG A 181 10.48 -3.51 -1.89
C ARG A 181 10.36 -3.46 -3.41
N SER A 182 9.18 -3.11 -3.90
CA SER A 182 8.92 -2.99 -5.32
C SER A 182 8.06 -1.76 -5.62
N SER A 183 7.80 -1.52 -6.89
CA SER A 183 6.87 -0.48 -7.29
C SER A 183 6.13 -0.85 -8.56
N CYS A 184 4.91 -0.35 -8.66
CA CYS A 184 4.10 -0.42 -9.88
C CYS A 184 3.99 0.99 -10.46
N ALA A 185 4.16 1.13 -11.77
CA ALA A 185 4.01 2.41 -12.43
C ALA A 185 3.38 2.29 -13.80
N TYR A 186 2.31 3.06 -14.04
CA TYR A 186 1.76 3.23 -15.37
C TYR A 186 2.59 4.19 -16.20
N GLU A 187 2.45 4.09 -17.53
CA GLU A 187 3.11 4.92 -18.53
C GLU A 187 3.02 6.40 -18.18
N MET A 188 1.86 7.02 -18.25
CA MET A 188 1.78 8.47 -18.10
C MET A 188 0.48 8.88 -17.44
N LEU A 189 0.60 9.81 -16.49
CA LEU A 189 -0.54 10.49 -15.89
C LEU A 189 -0.57 11.91 -16.47
N ALA A 190 -1.71 12.31 -17.03
CA ALA A 190 -1.87 13.64 -17.61
C ALA A 190 -1.59 14.73 -16.57
N ALA A 191 -1.24 15.94 -17.02
CA ALA A 191 -0.97 17.09 -16.16
C ALA A 191 -2.27 17.71 -15.57
N THR A 192 -3.17 16.88 -15.06
CA THR A 192 -4.41 17.25 -14.38
C THR A 192 -4.52 16.52 -13.04
N GLU A 193 -5.42 16.99 -12.19
CA GLU A 193 -5.70 16.37 -10.91
C GLU A 193 -6.62 15.16 -11.07
N PHE A 194 -6.17 14.03 -10.55
CA PHE A 194 -6.94 12.80 -10.44
C PHE A 194 -7.34 12.59 -8.99
N SER A 195 -8.60 12.21 -8.76
CA SER A 195 -9.10 11.83 -7.44
C SER A 195 -9.18 10.32 -7.34
N PHE A 196 -8.56 9.74 -6.32
CA PHE A 196 -8.72 8.33 -5.99
C PHE A 196 -10.05 8.11 -5.30
N VAL A 197 -10.95 7.35 -5.93
CA VAL A 197 -12.28 7.04 -5.37
C VAL A 197 -12.27 5.90 -4.37
N GLY A 198 -11.25 5.06 -4.46
CA GLY A 198 -10.97 4.07 -3.44
C GLY A 198 -9.61 3.45 -3.73
N THR A 199 -8.90 3.10 -2.67
CA THR A 199 -7.68 2.30 -2.74
C THR A 199 -7.78 1.17 -1.73
N ASP A 200 -7.46 -0.04 -2.18
CA ASP A 200 -7.50 -1.24 -1.37
C ASP A 200 -6.18 -1.99 -1.53
N ILE A 201 -5.78 -2.69 -0.47
CA ILE A 201 -4.56 -3.50 -0.44
C ILE A 201 -4.97 -4.96 -0.64
N LEU A 202 -4.28 -5.66 -1.55
CA LEU A 202 -4.38 -7.11 -1.67
C LEU A 202 -3.26 -7.72 -0.85
N TYR A 203 -3.57 -8.78 -0.11
CA TYR A 203 -2.59 -9.40 0.78
C TYR A 203 -2.77 -10.91 0.88
N GLU A 204 -1.72 -11.55 1.38
CA GLU A 204 -1.66 -12.98 1.67
C GLU A 204 -0.93 -13.21 2.99
N LEU A 205 -1.30 -14.29 3.66
CA LEU A 205 -0.65 -14.80 4.86
C LEU A 205 0.04 -16.11 4.52
N GLU A 206 1.35 -16.20 4.72
CA GLU A 206 2.11 -17.42 4.48
C GLU A 206 2.74 -17.94 5.77
N THR A 207 2.69 -19.25 5.96
CA THR A 207 3.43 -19.97 7.01
C THR A 207 4.68 -20.58 6.37
N PRO A 208 5.89 -19.99 6.52
CA PRO A 208 7.08 -20.37 5.76
C PRO A 208 7.58 -21.78 6.02
N GLU A 209 7.38 -22.27 7.24
CA GLU A 209 7.51 -23.68 7.58
C GLU A 209 6.17 -24.15 8.15
N PRO A 210 5.57 -25.23 7.61
CA PRO A 210 4.36 -25.79 8.19
C PRO A 210 4.64 -26.12 9.66
N LEU A 211 3.83 -25.58 10.57
CA LEU A 211 4.02 -25.79 12.01
C LEU A 211 4.05 -27.29 12.33
N ASN A 212 5.04 -27.71 13.11
CA ASN A 212 5.26 -29.11 13.50
C ASN A 212 4.51 -29.47 14.77
#